data_AF-A0A7S1ZUT1-F1
#
_entry.id   AF-A0A7S1ZUT1-F1
#
_cell.length_a   1.000
_cell.length_b   1.000
_cell.length_c   1.000
_cell.angle_alpha   90.00
_cell.angle_beta   90.00
_cell.angle_gamma   90.00
#
_symmetry.space_group_name_H-M   'P 1'
#
loop_
_entity.id
_entity.type
_entity.pdbx_description
1 polymer ?
#
loop_
_entity_poly.entity_id
_entity_poly.type
_entity_poly.pdbx_seq_one_letter_code
_entity_poly.pdbx_strand_id
1 'polypeptide(L)'
;MLFTKRRKRPSRLLQLLIICALTVFLYTLTRSHNSDHDGTALENSSALRQMKKSVYRYNICNGLSNQLLYHSASIAIAASSNLRVEIPDYYIVNGVQETSADVLPTGRNSVPFSQVFDSKHFLAQMRSLGIEATFVTFDFTKEQIQCADMSDVMRADAQIMLEVIKAFKPSPMMQTMIDQIKESFGEDQTDAVCLHHRDGQDWHDHCDRWKAMSRSDG
;
A
#
# COMPACT_ATOMS: atom_id res chain seq x y z
N MET A 1 -8.14 -29.57 32.85
CA MET A 1 -6.91 -30.29 32.46
C MET A 1 -6.34 -29.57 31.24
N LEU A 2 -5.37 -28.67 31.44
CA LEU A 2 -4.79 -27.82 30.38
C LEU A 2 -3.45 -28.42 29.92
N PHE A 3 -3.36 -28.83 28.65
CA PHE A 3 -2.12 -29.26 28.01
C PHE A 3 -1.34 -28.04 27.51
N THR A 4 -0.25 -27.68 28.18
CA THR A 4 0.69 -26.66 27.68
C THR A 4 1.63 -27.28 26.65
N LYS A 5 1.37 -26.96 25.37
CA LYS A 5 2.20 -27.40 24.24
C LYS A 5 3.49 -26.57 24.21
N ARG A 6 4.59 -27.10 24.75
CA ARG A 6 5.93 -26.48 24.68
C ARG A 6 6.36 -26.30 23.22
N ARG A 7 6.47 -25.04 22.75
CA ARG A 7 7.15 -24.70 21.49
C ARG A 7 8.64 -25.06 21.62
N LYS A 8 9.10 -26.04 20.85
CA LYS A 8 10.53 -26.37 20.72
C LYS A 8 11.22 -25.18 20.04
N ARG A 9 12.13 -24.54 20.77
CA ARG A 9 13.04 -23.54 20.18
C ARG A 9 13.87 -24.23 19.09
N PRO A 10 14.03 -23.63 17.89
CA PRO A 10 14.90 -24.19 16.86
C PRO A 10 16.31 -24.37 17.42
N SER A 11 16.96 -25.48 17.08
CA SER A 11 18.31 -25.76 17.56
C SER A 11 19.26 -24.68 17.05
N ARG A 12 20.25 -24.30 17.87
CA ARG A 12 21.28 -23.30 17.49
C ARG A 12 22.00 -23.67 16.18
N LEU A 13 21.99 -24.95 15.81
CA LEU A 13 22.53 -25.46 14.54
C LEU A 13 21.76 -24.93 13.33
N LEU A 14 20.43 -24.81 13.41
CA LEU A 14 19.59 -24.32 12.31
C LEU A 14 19.79 -22.81 12.08
N GLN A 15 19.98 -22.05 13.16
CA GLN A 15 20.28 -20.62 13.06
C GLN A 15 21.65 -20.36 12.41
N LEU A 16 22.67 -21.18 12.73
CA LEU A 16 23.99 -21.11 12.11
C LEU A 16 23.96 -21.45 10.61
N LEU A 17 23.16 -22.44 10.20
CA LEU A 17 23.02 -22.81 8.78
C LEU A 17 22.37 -21.69 7.94
N ILE A 18 21.36 -21.00 8.49
CA ILE A 18 20.71 -19.86 7.81
C ILE A 18 21.69 -18.70 7.62
N ILE A 19 22.51 -18.39 8.64
CA ILE A 19 23.51 -17.32 8.55
C ILE A 19 24.56 -17.65 7.48
N CYS A 20 25.09 -18.87 7.46
CA CYS A 20 26.07 -19.30 6.45
C CYS A 20 25.51 -19.19 5.02
N ALA A 21 24.26 -19.63 4.80
CA ALA A 21 23.62 -19.56 3.48
C ALA A 21 23.45 -18.11 3.00
N LEU A 22 23.05 -17.19 3.89
CA LEU A 22 22.91 -15.77 3.58
C LEU A 22 24.25 -15.11 3.24
N THR A 23 25.33 -15.43 3.95
CA THR A 23 26.67 -14.90 3.64
C THR A 23 27.19 -15.36 2.29
N VAL A 24 26.96 -16.62 1.90
CA VAL A 24 27.38 -17.13 0.57
C VAL A 24 26.58 -16.44 -0.54
N PHE A 25 25.27 -16.27 -0.35
CA PHE A 25 24.40 -15.59 -1.31
C PHE A 25 24.78 -14.12 -1.53
N LEU A 26 25.05 -13.37 -0.44
CA LEU A 26 25.50 -11.98 -0.51
C LEU A 26 26.90 -11.86 -1.13
N TYR A 27 27.79 -12.81 -0.90
CA TYR A 27 29.11 -12.85 -1.55
C TYR A 27 29.01 -13.10 -3.06
N THR A 28 28.07 -13.95 -3.51
CA THR A 28 27.84 -14.16 -4.95
C THR A 28 27.23 -12.94 -5.65
N LEU A 29 26.34 -12.19 -4.97
CA LEU A 29 25.74 -10.98 -5.54
C LEU A 29 26.77 -9.85 -5.72
N THR A 30 27.70 -9.71 -4.79
CA THR A 30 28.72 -8.64 -4.85
C THR A 30 29.81 -8.94 -5.88
N ARG A 31 30.10 -10.22 -6.18
CA ARG A 31 31.10 -10.60 -7.18
C ARG A 31 30.63 -10.43 -8.63
N SER A 32 29.32 -10.31 -8.88
CA SER A 32 28.77 -10.19 -10.24
C SER A 32 28.87 -8.78 -10.84
N HIS A 33 29.44 -7.79 -10.13
CA HIS A 33 29.35 -6.38 -10.53
C HIS A 33 30.67 -5.71 -10.95
N ASN A 34 31.79 -6.46 -11.00
CA ASN A 34 33.10 -5.94 -11.43
C ASN A 34 33.60 -6.67 -12.68
N SER A 35 32.97 -6.38 -13.82
CA SER A 35 33.61 -6.57 -15.12
C SER A 35 33.70 -5.20 -15.79
N ASP A 36 34.90 -4.63 -15.72
CA ASP A 36 35.32 -3.45 -16.45
C ASP A 36 35.12 -3.66 -17.96
N HIS A 37 34.43 -2.73 -18.61
CA HIS A 37 34.51 -2.55 -20.06
C HIS A 37 34.72 -1.06 -20.38
N ASP A 38 35.96 -0.77 -20.73
CA ASP A 38 36.44 0.45 -21.37
C ASP A 38 35.95 0.48 -22.84
N GLY A 39 35.61 1.66 -23.37
CA GLY A 39 35.36 1.84 -24.81
C GLY A 39 34.16 2.72 -25.20
N THR A 40 34.37 4.04 -25.13
CA THR A 40 33.88 5.08 -26.06
C THR A 40 32.95 4.66 -27.22
N ALA A 41 31.62 4.66 -26.99
CA ALA A 41 30.58 4.73 -28.04
C ALA A 41 29.14 5.00 -27.48
N LEU A 42 28.98 5.74 -26.37
CA LEU A 42 27.72 5.74 -25.61
C LEU A 42 26.99 7.09 -25.47
N GLU A 43 27.26 8.08 -26.33
CA GLU A 43 26.56 9.37 -26.28
C GLU A 43 25.30 9.46 -27.18
N ASN A 44 25.08 8.49 -28.08
CA ASN A 44 23.90 8.49 -28.96
C ASN A 44 22.77 7.54 -28.52
N SER A 45 22.90 6.83 -27.39
CA SER A 45 21.89 5.83 -26.93
C SER A 45 20.89 6.37 -25.89
N SER A 46 21.17 7.51 -25.25
CA SER A 46 20.25 8.12 -24.27
C SER A 46 19.09 8.89 -24.94
N ALA A 47 19.31 9.41 -26.16
CA ALA A 47 18.31 10.16 -26.91
C ALA A 47 17.29 9.26 -27.65
N LEU A 48 17.59 7.97 -27.87
CA LEU A 48 16.80 7.07 -28.71
C LEU A 48 15.86 6.11 -27.95
N ARG A 49 15.76 6.22 -26.62
CA ARG A 49 14.94 5.30 -25.82
C ARG A 49 14.00 5.93 -24.80
N GLN A 50 13.64 7.21 -24.98
CA GLN A 50 12.42 7.72 -24.36
C GLN A 50 11.21 7.33 -25.22
N MET A 51 11.02 6.02 -25.44
CA MET A 51 9.74 5.54 -25.94
C MET A 51 8.71 5.94 -24.89
N LYS A 52 7.79 6.82 -25.28
CA LYS A 52 6.72 7.31 -24.43
C LYS A 52 6.00 6.10 -23.84
N LYS A 53 6.17 5.86 -22.54
CA LYS A 53 5.49 4.76 -21.86
C LYS A 53 3.99 4.91 -22.03
N SER A 54 3.32 3.80 -22.35
CA SER A 54 1.87 3.74 -22.32
C SER A 54 1.37 4.07 -20.91
N VAL A 55 0.16 4.64 -20.84
CA VAL A 55 -0.43 5.13 -19.59
C VAL A 55 -1.46 4.14 -19.08
N TYR A 56 -1.35 3.76 -17.82
CA TYR A 56 -2.34 2.97 -17.10
C TYR A 56 -3.19 3.89 -16.22
N ARG A 57 -4.49 3.89 -16.48
CA ARG A 57 -5.51 4.61 -15.71
C ARG A 57 -6.45 3.60 -15.07
N TYR A 58 -6.91 3.91 -13.87
CA TYR A 58 -7.85 3.08 -13.13
C TYR A 58 -8.75 3.96 -12.28
N ASN A 59 -9.85 3.37 -11.82
CA ASN A 59 -10.84 4.02 -10.99
C ASN A 59 -11.03 3.23 -9.68
N ILE A 60 -11.45 3.94 -8.63
CA ILE A 60 -11.69 3.41 -7.29
C ILE A 60 -13.14 3.71 -6.91
N CYS A 61 -13.91 2.67 -6.61
CA CYS A 61 -15.37 2.77 -6.46
C CYS A 61 -15.93 2.08 -5.22
N ASN A 62 -15.09 1.86 -4.22
CA ASN A 62 -15.41 1.02 -3.07
C ASN A 62 -15.03 1.70 -1.75
N GLY A 63 -15.59 1.20 -0.64
CA GLY A 63 -15.43 1.76 0.69
C GLY A 63 -13.98 1.85 1.19
N LEU A 64 -13.78 2.68 2.23
CA LEU A 64 -12.51 3.09 2.85
C LEU A 64 -11.37 2.06 2.81
N SER A 65 -11.58 0.87 3.37
CA SER A 65 -10.53 -0.16 3.52
C SER A 65 -10.08 -0.76 2.19
N ASN A 66 -10.98 -0.87 1.22
CA ASN A 66 -10.66 -1.49 -0.06
C ASN A 66 -9.92 -0.53 -1.00
N GLN A 67 -10.11 0.78 -0.84
CA GLN A 67 -9.46 1.80 -1.69
C GLN A 67 -7.93 1.68 -1.67
N LEU A 68 -7.34 1.47 -0.48
CA LEU A 68 -5.90 1.31 -0.34
C LEU A 68 -5.39 0.07 -1.07
N LEU A 69 -6.10 -1.06 -0.95
CA LEU A 69 -5.75 -2.29 -1.63
C LEU A 69 -5.85 -2.14 -3.15
N TYR A 70 -6.92 -1.51 -3.64
CA TYR A 70 -7.12 -1.28 -5.06
C TYR A 70 -6.09 -0.32 -5.66
N HIS A 71 -5.79 0.81 -5.02
CA HIS A 71 -4.70 1.68 -5.44
C HIS A 71 -3.39 0.92 -5.53
N SER A 72 -3.07 0.13 -4.50
CA SER A 72 -1.81 -0.61 -4.43
C SER A 72 -1.71 -1.68 -5.51
N ALA A 73 -2.79 -2.43 -5.75
CA ALA A 73 -2.86 -3.45 -6.78
C ALA A 73 -2.76 -2.86 -8.18
N SER A 74 -3.52 -1.80 -8.48
CA SER A 74 -3.48 -1.11 -9.77
C SER A 74 -2.11 -0.51 -10.08
N ILE A 75 -1.46 0.09 -9.09
CA ILE A 75 -0.09 0.61 -9.24
C ILE A 75 0.91 -0.53 -9.46
N ALA A 76 0.80 -1.63 -8.71
CA ALA A 76 1.67 -2.79 -8.88
C ALA A 76 1.52 -3.42 -10.27
N ILE A 77 0.30 -3.56 -10.78
CA ILE A 77 0.03 -4.06 -12.14
C ILE A 77 0.67 -3.13 -13.19
N ALA A 78 0.50 -1.82 -13.05
CA ALA A 78 1.11 -0.84 -13.95
C ALA A 78 2.65 -0.91 -13.92
N ALA A 79 3.23 -1.00 -12.73
CA ALA A 79 4.67 -1.10 -12.51
C ALA A 79 5.26 -2.38 -13.14
N SER A 80 4.65 -3.55 -12.88
CA SER A 80 5.08 -4.83 -13.46
C SER A 80 4.92 -4.86 -14.99
N SER A 81 4.02 -4.05 -15.54
CA SER A 81 3.81 -3.89 -16.99
C SER A 81 4.66 -2.77 -17.60
N ASN A 82 5.54 -2.13 -16.83
CA ASN A 82 6.36 -0.98 -17.22
C ASN A 82 5.53 0.18 -17.82
N LEU A 83 4.35 0.43 -17.26
CA LEU A 83 3.44 1.51 -17.64
C LEU A 83 3.62 2.72 -16.71
N ARG A 84 3.35 3.92 -17.24
CA ARG A 84 3.18 5.12 -16.43
C ARG A 84 1.80 5.08 -15.79
N VAL A 85 1.68 5.36 -14.50
CA VAL A 85 0.40 5.29 -13.78
C VAL A 85 -0.18 6.67 -13.52
N GLU A 86 -1.46 6.86 -13.87
CA GLU A 86 -2.24 8.05 -13.52
C GLU A 86 -3.21 7.67 -12.39
N ILE A 87 -2.92 8.19 -11.19
CA ILE A 87 -3.62 7.87 -9.95
C ILE A 87 -4.78 8.85 -9.76
N PRO A 88 -5.99 8.37 -9.41
CA PRO A 88 -7.09 9.28 -9.12
C PRO A 88 -6.81 10.19 -7.93
N ASP A 89 -6.94 11.51 -8.11
CA ASP A 89 -6.83 12.51 -7.04
C ASP A 89 -8.14 12.70 -6.28
N TYR A 90 -8.65 11.60 -5.72
CA TYR A 90 -9.74 11.64 -4.77
C TYR A 90 -9.64 10.45 -3.83
N TYR A 91 -10.36 10.56 -2.72
CA TYR A 91 -10.51 9.53 -1.72
C TYR A 91 -11.95 9.56 -1.21
N ILE A 92 -12.66 8.43 -1.30
CA ILE A 92 -14.07 8.33 -0.90
C ILE A 92 -14.14 8.24 0.63
N VAL A 93 -14.59 9.31 1.27
CA VAL A 93 -14.73 9.40 2.74
C VAL A 93 -16.09 8.91 3.22
N ASN A 94 -17.10 8.92 2.36
CA ASN A 94 -18.43 8.38 2.64
C ASN A 94 -18.81 7.33 1.57
N GLY A 95 -18.35 6.10 1.79
CA GLY A 95 -18.53 4.99 0.86
C GLY A 95 -19.52 3.94 1.33
N VAL A 96 -20.53 4.31 2.13
CA VAL A 96 -21.54 3.33 2.60
C VAL A 96 -22.26 2.73 1.39
N GLN A 97 -22.09 1.42 1.23
CA GLN A 97 -22.75 0.64 0.20
C GLN A 97 -24.04 0.05 0.77
N GLU A 98 -25.19 0.62 0.41
CA GLU A 98 -26.50 0.04 0.72
C GLU A 98 -26.84 -1.15 -0.21
N THR A 99 -26.13 -1.24 -1.34
CA THR A 99 -26.32 -2.28 -2.36
C THR A 99 -24.96 -2.81 -2.81
N SER A 100 -24.94 -3.84 -3.64
CA SER A 100 -23.71 -4.34 -4.29
C SER A 100 -23.18 -3.44 -5.41
N ALA A 101 -23.77 -2.26 -5.61
CA ALA A 101 -23.34 -1.34 -6.64
C ALA A 101 -22.10 -0.56 -6.21
N ASP A 102 -21.24 -0.29 -7.19
CA ASP A 102 -20.08 0.58 -7.03
C ASP A 102 -20.48 1.98 -6.55
N VAL A 103 -19.76 2.50 -5.55
CA VAL A 103 -19.92 3.87 -5.07
C VAL A 103 -18.91 4.74 -5.78
N LEU A 104 -19.38 5.50 -6.76
CA LEU A 104 -18.55 6.45 -7.48
C LEU A 104 -18.24 7.68 -6.61
N PRO A 105 -17.06 8.29 -6.78
CA PRO A 105 -16.74 9.54 -6.11
C PRO A 105 -17.58 10.69 -6.69
N THR A 106 -17.97 11.59 -5.80
CA THR A 106 -18.72 12.82 -6.05
C THR A 106 -18.14 13.91 -5.16
N GLY A 107 -18.41 15.18 -5.44
CA GLY A 107 -17.99 16.29 -4.57
C GLY A 107 -18.56 16.24 -3.15
N ARG A 108 -19.53 15.36 -2.86
CA ARG A 108 -20.16 15.22 -1.54
C ARG A 108 -19.63 14.03 -0.71
N ASN A 109 -19.09 13.00 -1.36
CA ASN A 109 -18.64 11.77 -0.69
C ASN A 109 -17.14 11.52 -0.86
N SER A 110 -16.41 12.41 -1.53
CA SER A 110 -14.98 12.30 -1.74
C SER A 110 -14.26 13.61 -1.47
N VAL A 111 -12.99 13.50 -1.10
CA VAL A 111 -12.05 14.61 -0.92
C VAL A 111 -10.81 14.36 -1.77
N PRO A 112 -10.00 15.36 -2.14
CA PRO A 112 -8.71 15.15 -2.80
C PRO A 112 -7.81 14.19 -2.02
N PHE A 113 -7.01 13.39 -2.73
CA PHE A 113 -6.14 12.39 -2.11
C PHE A 113 -5.16 13.03 -1.11
N SER A 114 -4.65 14.20 -1.48
CA SER A 114 -3.72 14.99 -0.66
C SER A 114 -4.28 15.50 0.67
N GLN A 115 -5.61 15.52 0.85
CA GLN A 115 -6.21 15.86 2.13
C GLN A 115 -6.11 14.69 3.12
N VAL A 116 -6.09 13.45 2.63
CA VAL A 116 -6.06 12.24 3.47
C VAL A 116 -4.64 11.73 3.65
N PHE A 117 -3.84 11.75 2.59
CA PHE A 117 -2.47 11.23 2.59
C PHE A 117 -1.44 12.29 2.17
N ASP A 118 -0.20 12.13 2.63
CA ASP A 118 0.94 12.91 2.15
C ASP A 118 1.28 12.52 0.70
N SER A 119 0.65 13.20 -0.25
CA SER A 119 0.80 12.97 -1.69
C SER A 119 2.22 13.21 -2.19
N LYS A 120 2.97 14.14 -1.58
CA LYS A 120 4.36 14.41 -1.94
C LYS A 120 5.26 13.26 -1.53
N HIS A 121 5.12 12.80 -0.29
CA HIS A 121 5.83 11.61 0.18
C HIS A 121 5.49 10.39 -0.67
N PHE A 122 4.20 10.18 -0.95
CA PHE A 122 3.72 9.05 -1.74
C PHE A 122 4.37 9.01 -3.14
N LEU A 123 4.33 10.12 -3.90
CA LEU A 123 4.95 10.17 -5.23
C LEU A 123 6.48 10.04 -5.19
N ALA A 124 7.14 10.55 -4.14
CA ALA A 124 8.57 10.37 -3.96
C ALA A 124 8.92 8.89 -3.76
N GLN A 125 8.12 8.16 -2.98
CA GLN A 125 8.29 6.71 -2.80
C GLN A 125 8.04 5.95 -4.09
N MET A 126 7.00 6.28 -4.86
CA MET A 126 6.76 5.66 -6.18
C MET A 126 7.98 5.84 -7.10
N ARG A 127 8.52 7.06 -7.15
CA ARG A 127 9.74 7.35 -7.93
C ARG A 127 10.94 6.54 -7.46
N SER A 128 11.13 6.36 -6.14
CA SER A 128 12.23 5.55 -5.59
C SER A 128 12.15 4.08 -5.98
N LEU A 129 10.94 3.59 -6.28
CA LEU A 129 10.67 2.24 -6.78
C LEU A 129 10.77 2.14 -8.32
N GLY A 130 11.15 3.22 -9.01
CA GLY A 130 11.19 3.28 -10.47
C GLY A 130 9.80 3.41 -11.13
N ILE A 131 8.77 3.72 -10.35
CA ILE A 131 7.38 3.86 -10.83
C ILE A 131 7.15 5.32 -11.23
N GLU A 132 6.79 5.54 -12.50
CA GLU A 132 6.39 6.85 -12.99
C GLU A 132 4.89 7.06 -12.70
N ALA A 133 4.60 7.86 -11.67
CA ALA A 133 3.25 8.09 -11.18
C ALA A 133 2.90 9.58 -11.14
N THR A 134 1.66 9.92 -11.47
CA THR A 134 1.10 11.27 -11.33
C THR A 134 -0.35 11.21 -10.87
N PHE A 135 -0.76 12.17 -10.05
CA PHE A 135 -2.19 12.35 -9.72
C PHE A 135 -2.93 13.03 -10.86
N VAL A 136 -4.15 12.59 -11.14
CA VAL A 136 -5.04 13.19 -12.14
C VAL A 136 -6.44 13.35 -11.58
N THR A 137 -7.10 14.44 -11.97
CA THR A 137 -8.53 14.65 -11.70
C THR A 137 -9.35 13.85 -12.70
N PHE A 138 -10.23 12.97 -12.22
CA PHE A 138 -11.11 12.19 -13.09
C PHE A 138 -12.43 12.93 -13.35
N ASP A 139 -12.84 12.94 -14.62
CA ASP A 139 -14.15 13.39 -15.05
C ASP A 139 -15.02 12.17 -15.38
N PHE A 140 -15.80 11.73 -14.39
CA PHE A 140 -16.71 10.58 -14.48
C PHE A 140 -17.79 10.73 -15.54
N THR A 141 -18.02 11.94 -16.07
CA THR A 141 -18.97 12.17 -17.16
C THR A 141 -18.38 11.83 -18.53
N LYS A 142 -17.05 11.79 -18.65
CA LYS A 142 -16.33 11.59 -19.92
C LYS A 142 -15.62 10.26 -20.01
N GLU A 143 -15.20 9.71 -18.87
CA GLU A 143 -14.34 8.53 -18.85
C GLU A 143 -15.12 7.31 -18.32
N GLN A 144 -15.39 6.34 -19.20
CA GLN A 144 -15.86 5.02 -18.80
C GLN A 144 -14.68 4.16 -18.35
N ILE A 145 -14.20 4.41 -17.14
CA ILE A 145 -13.11 3.62 -16.55
C ILE A 145 -13.70 2.64 -15.55
N GLN A 146 -13.44 1.36 -15.82
CA GLN A 146 -13.83 0.26 -14.95
C GLN A 146 -13.18 0.43 -13.57
N CYS A 147 -13.97 0.22 -12.53
CA CYS A 147 -13.52 0.18 -11.16
C CYS A 147 -12.54 -0.98 -10.97
N ALA A 148 -11.45 -0.74 -10.23
CA ALA A 148 -10.56 -1.81 -9.81
C ALA A 148 -11.34 -2.86 -9.02
N ASP A 149 -11.10 -4.13 -9.36
CA ASP A 149 -11.78 -5.28 -8.77
C ASP A 149 -10.83 -6.08 -7.85
N MET A 150 -11.39 -6.88 -6.95
CA MET A 150 -10.60 -7.73 -6.04
C MET A 150 -9.73 -8.75 -6.79
N SER A 151 -10.11 -9.14 -8.01
CA SER A 151 -9.24 -9.96 -8.85
C SER A 151 -7.90 -9.31 -9.20
N ASP A 152 -7.81 -7.97 -9.24
CA ASP A 152 -6.54 -7.28 -9.47
C ASP A 152 -5.58 -7.41 -8.28
N VAL A 153 -6.10 -7.45 -7.05
CA VAL A 153 -5.30 -7.70 -5.84
C VAL A 153 -4.62 -9.07 -5.94
N MET A 154 -5.33 -10.07 -6.47
CA MET A 154 -4.80 -11.43 -6.64
C MET A 154 -3.78 -11.56 -7.78
N ARG A 155 -3.81 -10.63 -8.75
CA ARG A 155 -2.93 -10.60 -9.93
C ARG A 155 -1.68 -9.74 -9.73
N ALA A 156 -1.76 -8.78 -8.81
CA ALA A 156 -0.69 -7.83 -8.54
C ALA A 156 0.57 -8.51 -7.97
N ASP A 157 1.73 -7.93 -8.27
CA ASP A 157 2.97 -8.30 -7.60
C ASP A 157 2.88 -7.92 -6.11
N ALA A 158 2.87 -8.92 -5.23
CA ALA A 158 2.68 -8.73 -3.80
C ALA A 158 3.79 -7.88 -3.15
N GLN A 159 5.02 -7.95 -3.65
CA GLN A 159 6.14 -7.20 -3.10
C GLN A 159 6.00 -5.72 -3.46
N ILE A 160 5.70 -5.40 -4.72
CA ILE A 160 5.43 -4.01 -5.13
C ILE A 160 4.21 -3.48 -4.39
N MET A 161 3.14 -4.26 -4.30
CA MET A 161 1.92 -3.86 -3.60
C MET A 161 2.20 -3.52 -2.14
N LEU A 162 3.00 -4.32 -1.42
CA LEU A 162 3.39 -4.05 -0.05
C LEU A 162 4.19 -2.74 0.09
N GLU A 163 5.12 -2.47 -0.82
CA GLU A 163 5.88 -1.22 -0.81
C GLU A 163 4.99 0.00 -1.12
N VAL A 164 3.99 -0.15 -2.00
CA VAL A 164 2.98 0.88 -2.24
C VAL A 164 2.12 1.13 -1.00
N ILE A 165 1.67 0.07 -0.31
CA ILE A 165 0.90 0.19 0.94
C ILE A 165 1.69 0.96 2.00
N LYS A 166 2.99 0.67 2.16
CA LYS A 166 3.87 1.38 3.11
C LYS A 166 4.08 2.85 2.77
N ALA A 167 3.86 3.25 1.52
CA ALA A 167 4.00 4.64 1.10
C ALA A 167 2.81 5.52 1.52
N PHE A 168 1.67 4.93 1.90
CA PHE A 168 0.54 5.70 2.43
C PHE A 168 0.85 6.19 3.84
N LYS A 169 1.11 7.49 3.94
CA LYS A 169 1.21 8.20 5.22
C LYS A 169 0.06 9.17 5.37
N PRO A 170 -0.51 9.33 6.58
CA PRO A 170 -1.48 10.39 6.85
C PRO A 170 -0.96 11.74 6.37
N SER A 171 -1.83 12.56 5.80
CA SER A 171 -1.52 13.97 5.54
C SER A 171 -1.20 14.69 6.85
N PRO A 172 -0.54 15.86 6.83
CA PRO A 172 -0.32 16.64 8.06
C PRO A 172 -1.61 16.97 8.82
N MET A 173 -2.70 17.23 8.08
CA MET A 173 -4.03 17.46 8.66
C MET A 173 -4.54 16.19 9.36
N MET A 174 -4.49 15.04 8.68
CA MET A 174 -4.94 13.77 9.25
C MET A 174 -4.07 13.34 10.43
N GLN A 175 -2.76 13.55 10.36
CA GLN A 175 -1.84 13.30 11.46
C GLN A 175 -2.18 14.15 12.69
N THR A 176 -2.50 15.44 12.49
CA THR A 176 -2.95 16.33 13.57
C THR A 176 -4.22 15.81 14.23
N MET A 177 -5.20 15.35 13.45
CA MET A 177 -6.42 14.74 13.99
C MET A 177 -6.11 13.45 14.77
N ILE A 178 -5.26 12.58 14.22
CA ILE A 178 -4.82 11.35 14.88
C ILE A 178 -4.14 11.68 16.22
N ASP A 179 -3.27 12.68 16.26
CA ASP A 179 -2.53 13.05 17.46
C ASP A 179 -3.46 13.66 18.52
N GLN A 180 -4.39 14.53 18.14
CA GLN A 180 -5.41 15.08 19.05
C GLN A 180 -6.30 13.98 19.65
N ILE A 181 -6.71 13.01 18.83
CA ILE A 181 -7.50 11.88 19.32
C ILE A 181 -6.64 11.01 20.26
N LYS A 182 -5.36 10.77 19.95
CA LYS A 182 -4.45 10.05 20.83
C LYS A 182 -4.28 10.74 22.18
N GLU A 183 -4.14 12.05 22.19
CA GLU A 183 -4.06 12.85 23.43
C GLU A 183 -5.31 12.67 24.30
N SER A 184 -6.49 12.51 23.69
CA SER A 184 -7.74 12.29 24.43
C SER A 184 -7.81 10.95 25.18
N PHE A 185 -6.98 9.96 24.82
CA PHE A 185 -6.94 8.65 25.49
C PHE A 185 -6.01 8.61 26.71
N GLY A 186 -5.25 9.68 27.00
CA GLY A 186 -4.30 9.72 28.10
C GLY A 186 -3.04 8.85 27.88
N GLU A 187 -2.31 8.54 28.95
CA GLU A 187 -1.06 7.76 28.87
C GLU A 187 -1.30 6.26 28.61
N ASP A 188 -2.49 5.75 28.96
CA ASP A 188 -2.84 4.33 28.76
C ASP A 188 -3.37 4.09 27.35
N GLN A 189 -2.44 4.07 26.38
CA GLN A 189 -2.76 3.85 24.97
C GLN A 189 -3.14 2.39 24.64
N THR A 190 -3.29 1.52 25.64
CA THR A 190 -3.72 0.13 25.40
C THR A 190 -5.13 0.03 24.82
N ASP A 191 -5.96 1.06 25.03
CA ASP A 191 -7.29 1.19 24.42
C ASP A 191 -7.31 1.89 23.05
N ALA A 192 -6.19 2.47 22.60
CA ALA A 192 -6.09 3.17 21.30
C ALA A 192 -6.06 2.20 20.09
N VAL A 193 -6.16 0.89 20.33
CA VAL A 193 -6.00 -0.18 19.32
C VAL A 193 -7.10 -0.19 18.26
N CYS A 194 -8.25 0.47 18.51
CA CYS A 194 -9.42 0.43 17.63
C CYS A 194 -9.92 1.82 17.21
N LEU A 195 -9.04 2.69 16.71
CA LEU A 195 -9.48 3.88 15.98
C LEU A 195 -9.94 3.49 14.57
N HIS A 196 -11.23 3.20 14.44
CA HIS A 196 -11.87 2.93 13.15
C HIS A 196 -12.87 4.04 12.81
N HIS A 197 -12.81 4.54 11.57
CA HIS A 197 -13.73 5.57 11.06
C HIS A 197 -15.18 5.07 10.88
N ARG A 198 -15.49 3.81 11.19
CA ARG A 198 -16.82 3.22 10.99
C ARG A 198 -17.40 2.71 12.30
N ASP A 199 -18.54 3.27 12.67
CA ASP A 199 -19.33 2.93 13.88
C ASP A 199 -20.48 1.99 13.51
N GLY A 200 -20.15 0.86 12.87
CA GLY A 200 -21.12 -0.15 12.46
C GLY A 200 -21.19 -1.30 13.46
N GLN A 201 -22.36 -1.93 13.64
CA GLN A 201 -22.53 -3.07 14.57
C GLN A 201 -21.51 -4.19 14.32
N ASP A 202 -21.25 -4.53 13.07
CA ASP A 202 -20.26 -5.55 12.69
C ASP A 202 -18.82 -5.17 13.08
N TRP A 203 -18.51 -3.87 13.19
CA TRP A 203 -17.24 -3.38 13.74
C TRP A 203 -17.20 -3.45 15.26
N HIS A 204 -18.28 -3.10 15.96
CA HIS A 204 -18.35 -3.33 17.41
C HIS A 204 -18.11 -4.82 17.72
N ASP A 205 -18.78 -5.71 16.98
CA ASP A 205 -18.61 -7.16 17.10
C ASP A 205 -17.16 -7.59 16.77
N HIS A 206 -16.49 -6.93 15.82
CA HIS A 206 -15.07 -7.17 15.52
C HIS A 206 -14.15 -6.72 16.66
N CYS A 207 -14.35 -5.50 17.18
CA CYS A 207 -13.60 -4.95 18.30
C CYS A 207 -13.74 -5.80 19.56
N ASP A 208 -14.95 -6.28 19.86
CA ASP A 208 -15.21 -7.15 21.01
C ASP A 208 -14.48 -8.49 20.88
N ARG A 209 -14.47 -9.08 19.68
CA ARG A 209 -13.68 -10.30 19.40
C ARG A 209 -12.18 -10.06 19.57
N TRP A 210 -11.66 -8.92 19.11
CA TRP A 210 -10.24 -8.59 19.30
C TRP A 210 -9.90 -8.39 20.78
N LYS A 211 -10.73 -7.66 21.53
CA LYS A 211 -10.57 -7.48 22.98
C LYS A 211 -10.58 -8.83 23.71
N ALA A 212 -11.42 -9.78 23.29
CA ALA A 212 -11.42 -11.12 23.85
C ALA A 212 -10.11 -11.88 23.58
N MET A 213 -9.57 -11.81 22.36
CA MET A 213 -8.32 -12.47 21.98
C MET A 213 -7.09 -11.90 22.71
N SER A 214 -7.00 -10.57 22.82
CA SER A 214 -5.88 -9.89 23.50
C SER A 214 -5.82 -10.20 25.00
N ARG A 215 -6.96 -10.48 25.64
CA ARG A 215 -7.02 -10.90 27.05
C ARG A 215 -6.61 -12.36 27.27
N SER A 216 -6.68 -13.22 26.25
CA SER A 216 -6.31 -14.64 26.36
C SER A 216 -4.82 -14.92 26.22
N ASP A 217 -4.04 -13.94 25.79
CA ASP A 217 -2.59 -14.07 25.56
C ASP A 217 -1.73 -13.50 26.71
N GLY A 218 -2.36 -12.95 27.77
CA GLY A 218 -1.73 -12.50 29.01
C GLY A 218 -1.87 -13.50 30.13
#